data_AF-A0A133P782-F1
#
_entry.id   AF-A0A133P782-F1
#
_cell.length_a   1.000
_cell.length_b   1.000
_cell.length_c   1.000
_cell.angle_alpha   90.00
_cell.angle_beta   90.00
_cell.angle_gamma   90.00
#
_symmetry.space_group_name_H-M   'P 1'
#
loop_
_entity.id
_entity.type
_entity.pdbx_description
1 polymer ?
#
loop_
_entity_poly.entity_id
_entity_poly.type
_entity_poly.pdbx_seq_one_letter_code
_entity_poly.pdbx_strand_id
1 'polypeptide(L)'
;MGAIMNAFTIGIAQQIAGLPIYSGMGFRLITWSVMLIEAIIYIWNYAGKIKKDPTKSLMYHEDLNSKFRKQKIKDVNFKKEHKLVLFIFLIGIIIIIFGVLNLSRLTPYE
;
A
#
# COMPACT_ATOMS: atom_id res chain seq x y z
N MET A 1 2.38 -6.68 -9.69
CA MET A 1 1.68 -5.37 -9.64
C MET A 1 2.19 -4.40 -8.57
N GLY A 2 3.09 -4.79 -7.66
CA GLY A 2 3.65 -3.89 -6.64
C GLY A 2 4.77 -2.95 -7.10
N ALA A 3 5.06 -2.90 -8.41
CA ALA A 3 6.22 -2.20 -8.92
C ALA A 3 6.17 -0.69 -8.58
N ILE A 4 5.02 -0.02 -8.70
CA ILE A 4 4.92 1.42 -8.36
C ILE A 4 5.28 1.68 -6.89
N MET A 5 4.94 0.76 -5.98
CA MET A 5 5.11 0.95 -4.54
C MET A 5 6.52 0.62 -4.07
N ASN A 6 7.28 -0.18 -4.82
CA ASN A 6 8.64 -0.53 -4.45
C ASN A 6 9.64 0.26 -5.32
N ALA A 7 9.90 1.50 -4.91
CA ALA A 7 10.84 2.39 -5.56
C ALA A 7 12.25 1.78 -5.71
N PHE A 8 12.64 0.89 -4.79
CA PHE A 8 13.91 0.16 -4.85
C PHE A 8 13.92 -0.86 -5.99
N THR A 9 12.86 -1.65 -6.14
CA THR A 9 12.76 -2.68 -7.20
C THR A 9 12.70 -2.04 -8.58
N ILE A 10 11.89 -0.99 -8.75
CA ILE A 10 11.84 -0.25 -10.03
C ILE A 10 13.15 0.49 -10.29
N GLY A 11 13.69 1.17 -9.29
CA GLY A 11 14.90 1.97 -9.45
C GLY A 11 16.09 1.13 -9.87
N ILE A 12 16.29 -0.04 -9.27
CA ILE A 12 17.34 -0.98 -9.66
C ILE A 12 17.09 -1.56 -11.05
N ALA A 13 15.86 -1.99 -11.35
CA ALA A 13 15.53 -2.53 -12.67
C ALA A 13 15.74 -1.48 -13.79
N GLN A 14 15.41 -0.21 -13.54
CA GLN A 14 15.66 0.88 -14.49
C GLN A 14 17.14 1.17 -14.67
N GLN A 15 17.94 1.11 -13.60
CA GLN A 15 19.39 1.22 -13.68
C GLN A 15 20.01 0.10 -14.52
N ILE A 16 19.62 -1.16 -14.27
CA ILE A 16 20.09 -2.32 -15.06
C ILE A 16 19.66 -2.19 -16.53
N ALA A 17 18.46 -1.70 -16.79
CA ALA A 17 17.93 -1.51 -18.14
C ALA A 17 18.46 -0.24 -18.84
N GLY A 18 19.30 0.57 -18.19
CA GLY A 18 19.81 1.83 -18.74
C GLY A 18 18.72 2.88 -19.01
N LEU A 19 17.57 2.78 -18.35
CA LEU A 19 16.43 3.67 -18.54
C LEU A 19 16.46 4.82 -17.52
N PRO A 20 16.03 6.04 -17.92
CA PRO A 20 15.85 7.14 -16.97
C PRO A 20 14.94 6.73 -15.81
N ILE A 21 15.32 7.11 -14.59
CA ILE A 21 14.49 6.92 -13.39
C ILE A 21 13.12 7.57 -13.64
N TYR A 22 12.04 6.88 -13.29
CA TYR A 22 10.64 7.29 -13.54
C TYR A 22 10.16 7.25 -15.00
N SER A 23 10.97 6.76 -15.95
CA SER A 23 10.48 6.49 -17.32
C SER A 23 9.24 5.58 -17.32
N GLY A 24 8.24 5.94 -18.14
CA GLY A 24 7.00 5.19 -18.30
C GLY A 24 6.02 5.27 -17.11
N MET A 25 6.18 6.24 -16.20
CA MET A 25 5.33 6.39 -15.02
C MET A 25 3.84 6.51 -15.36
N GLY A 26 3.46 7.28 -16.39
CA GLY A 26 2.05 7.43 -16.81
C GLY A 26 1.40 6.10 -17.21
N PHE A 27 2.08 5.30 -18.04
CA PHE A 27 1.61 3.97 -18.43
C PHE A 27 1.46 3.03 -17.22
N ARG A 28 2.42 3.06 -16.29
CA ARG A 28 2.36 2.28 -15.05
C ARG A 28 1.17 2.69 -14.19
N LEU A 29 0.93 3.98 -14.00
CA LEU A 29 -0.20 4.50 -13.22
C LEU A 29 -1.54 4.06 -13.81
N ILE A 30 -1.70 4.12 -15.14
CA ILE A 30 -2.93 3.68 -15.81
C ILE A 30 -3.13 2.17 -15.60
N THR A 31 -2.14 1.35 -15.94
CA THR A 31 -2.25 -0.11 -15.82
C THR A 31 -2.49 -0.56 -14.38
N TRP A 32 -1.80 0.03 -13.42
CA TRP A 32 -2.03 -0.21 -12.00
C TRP A 32 -3.42 0.19 -11.55
N SER A 33 -3.93 1.34 -12.00
CA SER A 33 -5.27 1.81 -11.64
C SER A 33 -6.34 0.87 -12.18
N VAL A 34 -6.23 0.45 -13.44
CA VAL A 34 -7.17 -0.50 -14.06
C VAL A 34 -7.19 -1.81 -13.28
N MET A 35 -6.03 -2.41 -13.04
CA MET A 35 -5.93 -3.68 -12.31
C MET A 35 -6.42 -3.55 -10.86
N LEU A 36 -6.15 -2.42 -10.20
CA LEU A 36 -6.63 -2.15 -8.85
C LEU A 36 -8.15 -2.08 -8.83
N ILE A 37 -8.76 -1.36 -9.77
CA ILE A 37 -10.22 -1.22 -9.89
C ILE A 37 -10.85 -2.59 -10.15
N GLU A 38 -10.32 -3.37 -11.08
CA GLU A 38 -10.80 -4.74 -11.35
C GLU A 38 -10.73 -5.63 -10.10
N ALA A 39 -9.62 -5.60 -9.38
CA ALA A 39 -9.45 -6.35 -8.14
C ALA A 39 -10.46 -5.91 -7.07
N ILE A 40 -10.67 -4.60 -6.89
CA ILE A 40 -11.67 -4.06 -5.95
C ILE A 40 -13.06 -4.54 -6.32
N ILE A 41 -13.45 -4.44 -7.59
CA ILE A 41 -14.78 -4.87 -8.07
C ILE A 41 -14.96 -6.37 -7.83
N TYR A 42 -13.95 -7.18 -8.17
CA TYR A 42 -13.98 -8.62 -7.98
C TYR A 42 -14.17 -8.98 -6.50
N ILE A 43 -13.34 -8.43 -5.62
CA ILE A 43 -13.39 -8.68 -4.17
C ILE A 43 -14.70 -8.18 -3.58
N TRP A 44 -15.15 -6.98 -3.94
CA TRP A 44 -16.39 -6.39 -3.43
C TRP A 44 -17.60 -7.25 -3.79
N ASN A 45 -17.67 -7.71 -5.04
CA ASN A 45 -18.74 -8.60 -5.51
C ASN A 45 -18.69 -9.96 -4.81
N TYR A 46 -17.49 -10.54 -4.64
CA TYR A 46 -17.31 -11.82 -3.95
C TYR A 46 -17.69 -11.72 -2.46
N ALA A 47 -17.16 -10.71 -1.75
CA ALA A 47 -17.50 -10.45 -0.36
C ALA A 47 -19.00 -10.15 -0.17
N GLY A 48 -19.61 -9.42 -1.10
CA GLY A 48 -21.05 -9.17 -1.11
C GLY A 48 -21.88 -10.44 -1.27
N LYS A 49 -21.43 -11.39 -2.10
CA LYS A 49 -22.07 -12.71 -2.24
C LYS A 49 -21.99 -13.51 -0.94
N ILE A 50 -20.82 -13.55 -0.30
CA ILE A 50 -20.61 -14.25 0.99
C ILE A 50 -21.44 -13.59 2.10
N LYS A 51 -21.52 -12.25 2.14
CA LYS A 51 -22.31 -11.53 3.13
C LYS A 51 -23.80 -11.89 3.06
N LYS A 52 -24.33 -12.11 1.85
CA LYS A 52 -25.71 -12.54 1.63
C LYS A 52 -25.90 -14.03 1.92
N ASP A 53 -24.95 -14.84 1.48
CA ASP A 53 -24.97 -16.29 1.63
C ASP A 53 -23.56 -16.82 1.96
N PRO A 54 -23.28 -17.11 3.24
CA PRO A 54 -21.96 -17.57 3.66
C PRO A 54 -21.51 -18.87 3.00
N THR A 55 -22.43 -19.72 2.50
CA THR A 55 -22.11 -21.00 1.86
C THR A 55 -21.35 -20.83 0.55
N LYS A 56 -21.44 -19.65 -0.06
CA LYS A 56 -20.70 -19.29 -1.29
C LYS A 56 -19.22 -19.01 -1.06
N SER A 57 -18.77 -19.00 0.19
CA SER A 57 -17.36 -18.91 0.51
C SER A 57 -16.64 -20.20 0.13
N LEU A 58 -15.54 -20.10 -0.62
CA LEU A 58 -14.65 -21.23 -0.88
C LEU A 58 -14.07 -21.83 0.42
N MET A 59 -14.02 -21.03 1.49
CA MET A 59 -13.54 -21.43 2.82
C MET A 59 -14.69 -21.78 3.76
N TYR A 60 -15.93 -21.92 3.29
CA TYR A 60 -17.12 -22.05 4.15
C TYR A 60 -16.97 -23.12 5.24
N HIS A 61 -16.51 -24.32 4.86
CA HIS A 61 -16.33 -25.45 5.77
C HIS A 61 -15.23 -25.21 6.82
N GLU A 62 -14.13 -24.59 6.41
CA GLU A 62 -13.03 -24.24 7.32
C GLU A 62 -13.42 -23.11 8.27
N ASP A 63 -14.16 -22.10 7.77
CA ASP A 63 -14.64 -21.00 8.58
C ASP A 63 -15.67 -21.45 9.63
N LEU A 64 -16.41 -22.55 9.43
CA LEU A 64 -17.35 -23.08 10.43
C LEU A 64 -16.62 -23.56 11.69
N ASN A 65 -15.44 -24.15 11.52
CA ASN A 65 -14.60 -24.65 12.62
C ASN A 65 -13.55 -23.62 13.09
N SER A 66 -13.44 -22.49 12.38
CA SER A 66 -12.51 -21.42 12.68
C SER A 66 -12.88 -20.71 13.99
N LYS A 67 -11.92 -20.69 14.94
CA LYS A 67 -11.99 -19.88 16.17
C LYS A 67 -12.10 -18.37 15.87
N PHE A 68 -11.73 -17.94 14.68
CA PHE A 68 -11.74 -16.53 14.26
C PHE A 68 -13.13 -16.00 13.93
N ARG A 69 -14.10 -16.86 13.57
CA ARG A 69 -15.48 -16.42 13.26
C ARG A 69 -16.19 -15.75 14.45
N LYS A 70 -15.82 -16.13 15.68
CA LYS A 70 -16.36 -15.55 16.93
C LYS A 70 -15.53 -14.40 17.48
N GLN A 71 -14.38 -14.09 16.88
CA GLN A 71 -13.55 -12.99 17.34
C GLN A 71 -14.22 -11.69 16.89
N LYS A 72 -15.03 -11.09 17.79
CA LYS A 72 -15.46 -9.70 17.63
C LYS A 72 -14.21 -8.87 17.45
N ILE A 73 -14.09 -8.20 16.29
CA ILE A 73 -13.09 -7.15 16.09
C ILE A 73 -13.28 -6.19 17.25
N LYS A 74 -12.32 -6.18 18.18
CA LYS A 74 -12.34 -5.20 19.26
C LYS A 74 -12.26 -3.84 18.58
N ASP A 75 -13.23 -2.97 18.81
CA ASP A 75 -13.14 -1.59 18.38
C ASP A 75 -11.87 -0.99 18.99
N VAL A 76 -10.83 -0.88 18.17
CA VAL A 76 -9.59 -0.23 18.56
C VAL A 76 -9.88 1.26 18.45
N ASN A 77 -10.29 1.85 19.57
CA ASN A 77 -10.46 3.30 19.64
C ASN A 77 -9.15 3.96 19.22
N PHE A 78 -9.24 4.88 18.26
CA PHE A 78 -8.10 5.63 17.75
C PHE A 78 -7.66 6.65 18.81
N LYS A 79 -6.82 6.20 19.75
CA LYS A 79 -6.43 6.99 20.91
C LYS A 79 -5.50 8.15 20.52
N LYS A 80 -5.32 9.10 21.43
CA LYS A 80 -4.50 10.31 21.21
C LYS A 80 -3.03 9.94 20.95
N GLU A 81 -2.57 8.85 21.55
CA GLU A 81 -1.23 8.27 21.42
C GLU A 81 -0.96 7.86 19.98
N HIS A 82 -1.92 7.24 19.29
CA HIS A 82 -1.76 6.87 17.87
C HIS A 82 -1.61 8.10 16.97
N LYS A 83 -2.37 9.17 17.26
CA LYS A 83 -2.24 10.46 16.53
C LYS A 83 -0.88 11.10 16.78
N LEU A 84 -0.37 11.05 18.00
CA LEU A 84 0.92 11.62 18.37
C LEU A 84 2.07 10.86 17.69
N VAL A 85 2.03 9.53 17.67
CA VAL A 85 3.01 8.72 16.93
C VAL A 85 2.99 9.05 15.44
N LEU A 86 1.79 9.16 14.83
CA LEU A 86 1.66 9.52 13.42
C LEU A 86 2.21 10.92 13.12
N PHE A 87 2.01 11.86 14.04
CA PHE A 87 2.52 13.23 13.92
C PHE A 87 4.05 13.29 14.01
N ILE A 88 4.66 12.59 14.99
CA ILE A 88 6.12 12.50 15.10
C ILE A 88 6.71 11.85 13.85
N PHE A 89 6.07 10.77 13.36
CA PHE A 89 6.50 10.11 12.13
C PHE A 89 6.48 11.06 10.92
N LEU A 90 5.42 11.86 10.78
CA LEU A 90 5.32 12.86 9.71
C LEU A 90 6.42 13.93 9.83
N ILE A 91 6.68 14.44 11.04
CA ILE A 91 7.78 15.38 11.29
C ILE A 91 9.12 14.76 10.90
N GLY A 92 9.36 13.50 11.25
CA GLY A 92 10.57 12.78 10.88
C GLY A 92 10.79 12.75 9.36
N ILE A 93 9.73 12.49 8.58
CA ILE A 93 9.79 12.53 7.11
C ILE A 93 10.14 13.95 6.63
N ILE A 94 9.52 15.00 7.17
CA ILE A 94 9.80 16.39 6.79
C ILE A 94 11.25 16.76 7.10
N ILE A 95 11.77 16.38 8.27
CA ILE A 95 13.17 16.60 8.66
C ILE A 95 14.12 15.91 7.69
N ILE A 96 13.85 14.66 7.30
CA ILE A 96 14.67 13.95 6.33
C ILE A 96 14.65 14.68 4.98
N ILE A 97 13.49 15.06 4.48
CA ILE A 97 13.37 15.79 3.21
C ILE A 97 14.15 17.10 3.26
N PHE A 98 13.95 17.90 4.31
CA PHE A 98 14.63 19.19 4.45
C PHE A 98 16.13 19.05 4.67
N GLY A 99 16.55 18.02 5.41
CA GLY A 99 17.96 17.66 5.60
C GLY A 99 18.63 17.31 4.29
N VAL A 100 18.01 16.46 3.48
CA VAL A 100 18.51 16.08 2.15
C VAL A 100 18.57 17.30 1.23
N LEU A 101 17.52 18.13 1.17
CA LEU A 101 17.48 19.30 0.29
C LEU A 101 18.48 20.40 0.68
N ASN A 102 18.80 20.58 1.97
CA ASN A 102 19.84 21.53 2.38
C ASN A 102 21.24 20.97 2.19
N LEU A 103 21.46 19.69 2.50
CA LEU A 103 22.76 19.06 2.27
C LEU A 103 23.11 19.00 0.77
N SER A 104 22.11 18.75 -0.08
CA SER A 104 22.27 18.79 -1.54
C SER A 104 22.53 20.19 -2.10
N ARG A 105 22.15 21.26 -1.38
CA ARG A 105 22.50 22.65 -1.75
C ARG A 105 23.93 23.01 -1.37
N LEU A 106 24.49 22.39 -0.32
CA LEU A 106 25.85 22.67 0.19
C LEU A 106 26.92 21.84 -0.53
N THR A 107 26.52 20.77 -1.21
CA THR A 107 27.37 20.00 -2.13
C THR A 107 26.82 20.14 -3.55
N PRO A 108 26.96 21.31 -4.19
CA PRO A 108 26.76 21.41 -5.63
C PRO A 108 27.87 20.56 -6.26
N TYR A 109 27.54 19.34 -6.65
CA TYR A 109 28.46 18.49 -7.40
C TYR A 109 28.79 19.21 -8.73
N GLU A 110 30.08 19.43 -8.96
CA GLU A 110 30.68 19.56 -10.29
C GLU A 110 30.40 18.30 -11.13
#